data_AF-A0A483A992-F1
#
_entry.id   AF-A0A483A992-F1
#
_cell.length_a   1.000
_cell.length_b   1.000
_cell.length_c   1.000
_cell.angle_alpha   90.00
_cell.angle_beta   90.00
_cell.angle_gamma   90.00
#
_symmetry.space_group_name_H-M   'P 1'
#
loop_
_entity.id
_entity.type
_entity.pdbx_description
1 polymer ?
#
loop_
_entity_poly.entity_id
_entity_poly.type
_entity_poly.pdbx_seq_one_letter_code
_entity_poly.pdbx_strand_id
1 'polypeptide(L)' 'MKTITLKTQDDFFDQIGKMASDQNLSKSVLIRKAIQMYQKQLTDKKMVK' A
#
# COMPACT_ATOMS: atom_id res chain seq x y z
N MET A 1 3.85 16.40 7.68
CA MET A 1 3.30 15.36 6.78
C MET A 1 3.03 16.00 5.42
N LYS A 2 3.21 15.28 4.30
CA LYS A 2 2.85 15.76 2.97
C LYS A 2 1.72 14.86 2.42
N THR A 3 0.72 15.47 1.79
CA THR A 3 -0.41 14.76 1.17
C THR A 3 -0.16 14.61 -0.32
N ILE A 4 -0.47 13.44 -0.87
CA ILE A 4 -0.47 13.18 -2.31
C ILE A 4 -1.89 12.77 -2.74
N THR A 5 -2.30 13.23 -3.92
CA THR A 5 -3.54 12.78 -4.55
C THR A 5 -3.18 11.78 -5.64
N LEU A 6 -3.76 10.58 -5.56
CA LEU A 6 -3.58 9.50 -6.53
C LEU A 6 -4.91 9.26 -7.24
N LYS A 7 -4.92 9.36 -8.57
CA LYS A 7 -6.05 8.89 -9.37
C LYS A 7 -6.00 7.38 -9.46
N THR A 8 -7.12 6.72 -9.26
CA THR A 8 -7.26 5.27 -9.36
C THR A 8 -8.66 4.92 -9.83
N GLN A 9 -8.90 3.64 -10.12
CA GLN A 9 -10.22 3.12 -10.41
C GLN A 9 -11.05 3.05 -9.12
N ASP A 10 -12.35 3.28 -9.23
CA ASP A 10 -13.26 3.32 -8.09
C ASP A 10 -13.25 1.98 -7.32
N ASP A 11 -13.31 0.86 -8.04
CA ASP A 11 -13.25 -0.48 -7.44
C ASP A 11 -11.97 -0.70 -6.62
N PHE A 12 -10.85 -0.17 -7.08
CA PHE A 12 -9.57 -0.30 -6.37
C PHE A 12 -9.54 0.55 -5.09
N PHE A 13 -10.14 1.75 -5.12
CA PHE A 13 -10.28 2.59 -3.95
C PHE A 13 -11.13 1.90 -2.86
N ASP A 14 -12.22 1.26 -3.27
CA ASP A 14 -13.11 0.53 -2.37
C ASP A 14 -12.45 -0.72 -1.80
N GLN A 15 -11.71 -1.47 -2.64
CA GLN A 15 -10.91 -2.61 -2.20
C GLN A 15 -9.88 -2.20 -1.14
N ILE A 16 -9.13 -1.10 -1.37
CA ILE A 16 -8.20 -0.54 -0.37
C ILE A 16 -8.94 -0.17 0.91
N GLY A 17 -10.15 0.40 0.78
CA GLY A 17 -10.99 0.73 1.91
C GLY A 17 -11.33 -0.47 2.76
N LYS A 18 -11.85 -1.53 2.14
CA LYS A 18 -12.19 -2.77 2.82
C LYS A 18 -10.97 -3.41 3.49
N MET A 19 -9.86 -3.54 2.77
CA MET A 19 -8.62 -4.09 3.33
C MET A 19 -8.10 -3.30 4.54
N ALA A 20 -8.26 -1.98 4.53
CA ALA A 20 -7.83 -1.12 5.62
C ALA A 20 -8.75 -1.32 6.84
N SER A 21 -10.06 -1.36 6.62
CA SER A 21 -11.06 -1.64 7.65
C SER A 21 -10.86 -3.01 8.30
N ASP A 22 -10.65 -4.06 7.50
CA ASP A 22 -10.45 -5.43 7.99
C ASP A 22 -9.24 -5.55 8.93
N GLN A 23 -8.24 -4.67 8.77
CA GLN A 23 -7.03 -4.62 9.58
C GLN A 23 -7.04 -3.53 10.66
N ASN A 24 -8.15 -2.81 10.83
CA ASN A 24 -8.25 -1.64 11.71
C ASN A 24 -7.17 -0.57 11.43
N LEU A 25 -6.86 -0.36 10.15
CA LEU A 25 -5.90 0.63 9.67
C LEU A 25 -6.60 1.74 8.87
N SER A 26 -5.97 2.91 8.78
CA SER A 26 -6.36 3.88 7.76
C SER A 26 -5.81 3.49 6.39
N LYS A 27 -6.48 3.90 5.31
CA LYS A 27 -6.04 3.66 3.92
C LYS A 27 -4.59 4.11 3.72
N SER A 28 -4.22 5.28 4.22
CA SER A 28 -2.86 5.83 4.13
C SER A 28 -1.81 5.04 4.91
N VAL A 29 -2.18 4.37 6.01
CA VAL A 29 -1.28 3.48 6.76
C VAL A 29 -1.10 2.17 6.00
N LEU A 30 -2.20 1.60 5.49
CA LEU A 30 -2.16 0.38 4.67
C LEU A 30 -1.25 0.56 3.44
N ILE A 31 -1.46 1.63 2.67
CA ILE A 31 -0.65 1.93 1.48
C ILE A 31 0.83 2.08 1.83
N ARG A 32 1.16 2.77 2.93
CA ARG A 32 2.55 2.90 3.39
C ARG A 32 3.19 1.56 3.71
N LYS A 33 2.49 0.69 4.44
CA LYS A 33 2.98 -0.67 4.75
C LYS A 33 3.20 -1.48 3.48
N ALA A 34 2.25 -1.42 2.54
CA ALA A 34 2.34 -2.14 1.27
C ALA A 34 3.58 -1.71 0.45
N ILE A 35 3.82 -0.40 0.34
CA ILE A 35 5.00 0.15 -0.35
C ILE A 35 6.30 -0.33 0.31
N GLN A 36 6.39 -0.30 1.65
CA GLN A 36 7.58 -0.77 2.37
C GLN A 36 7.82 -2.26 2.16
N MET A 37 6.77 -3.09 2.21
CA MET A 37 6.88 -4.52 1.96
C MET A 37 7.32 -4.82 0.54
N TYR A 38 6.74 -4.12 -0.45
CA TYR A 38 7.12 -4.28 -1.85
C TYR A 38 8.59 -3.90 -2.07
N GLN A 39 9.04 -2.78 -1.50
CA GLN A 39 10.43 -2.36 -1.60
C GLN A 39 11.38 -3.38 -0.97
N LYS A 40 11.03 -3.94 0.19
CA LYS A 40 11.81 -5.00 0.84
C LYS A 40 11.94 -6.23 -0.07
N GLN A 41 10.82 -6.69 -0.64
CA GLN A 41 10.82 -7.81 -1.58
C GLN A 41 11.68 -7.56 -2.83
N LEU A 42 11.69 -6.34 -3.35
CA LEU A 42 12.55 -5.98 -4.48
C LEU A 42 14.04 -6.02 -4.12
N THR A 43 14.41 -5.54 -2.93
CA THR A 43 15.79 -5.62 -2.44
C THR A 43 16.22 -7.07 -2.23
N ASP A 44 15.39 -7.87 -1.55
CA ASP A 44 15.68 -9.28 -1.27
C ASP A 44 15.84 -10.07 -2.58
N LYS A 45 15.00 -9.83 -3.59
CA LYS A 45 15.13 -10.45 -4.92
C LYS A 45 16.38 -10.03 -5.69
N LYS A 46 16.89 -8.83 -5.47
CA LYS A 46 18.14 -8.35 -6.10
C LYS A 46 19.39 -8.94 -5.44
N MET A 47 19.33 -9.35 -4.17
CA MET A 47 20.44 -10.01 -3.46
C MET A 47 20.56 -11.51 -3.78
N VAL A 48 19.53 -12.09 -4.40
CA VAL A 48 19.49 -13.52 -4.81
C VAL A 48 19.94 -13.72 -6.28
N LYS A 49 20.28 -12.64 -7.00
CA LYS A 49 20.91 -12.68 -8.33
C LYS A 49 22.39 -12.34 -8.24
#